data_AF-A0A080N289-F1
#
_entry.id   AF-A0A080N289-F1
#
_cell.length_a   1.000
_cell.length_b   1.000
_cell.length_c   1.000
_cell.angle_alpha   90.00
_cell.angle_beta   90.00
_cell.angle_gamma   90.00
#
_symmetry.space_group_name_H-M   'P 1'
#
loop_
_entity.id
_entity.type
_entity.pdbx_description
1 polymer ?
#
loop_
_entity_poly.entity_id
_entity_poly.type
_entity_poly.pdbx_seq_one_letter_code
_entity_poly.pdbx_strand_id
1 'polypeptide(L)'
;MAEEKTPEIVNMERAQKAYKQARSAYKSDRSDAKSTLKKAQRSHDKDVKSAEKALEEERERLTRPLASFAGAKLYWDHIEHKKSSLALEEGMVVEVNSSGNTYTTVANTGTIETSSSSPVASASSSAFSENSSIDEGGVSTASRDTRNLFITLKTSNNSMTIQCDPDKEKGARDFADDIAAAASKVTAQAEVNRSRINEAHSEIAKSRGDVDGVNLAKDSFTTVESDTTQLDEAKLRLDQAVSAVPPEELNEYRSVHRRRKAVAILVCVILVIIVLVAVYVLLR
;
A
#
# COMPACT_ATOMS: atom_id res chain seq x y z
N MET A 1 44.34 6.15 57.51
CA MET A 1 44.05 4.90 58.25
C MET A 1 42.81 4.29 57.61
N ALA A 2 42.89 3.06 57.10
CA ALA A 2 41.70 2.38 56.59
C ALA A 2 40.97 1.82 57.82
N GLU A 3 39.76 2.32 58.08
CA GLU A 3 38.87 1.68 59.06
C GLU A 3 38.64 0.23 58.63
N GLU A 4 39.01 -0.69 59.51
CA GLU A 4 38.81 -2.11 59.31
C GLU A 4 37.30 -2.37 59.38
N LYS A 5 36.70 -2.81 58.27
CA LYS A 5 35.26 -3.06 58.22
C LYS A 5 34.93 -4.25 59.10
N THR A 6 33.94 -4.08 59.97
CA THR A 6 33.38 -5.19 60.75
C THR A 6 32.81 -6.28 59.81
N PRO A 7 32.91 -7.56 60.18
CA PRO A 7 32.41 -8.66 59.35
C PRO A 7 30.92 -8.52 59.01
N GLU A 8 30.13 -7.91 59.90
CA GLU A 8 28.71 -7.59 59.73
C GLU A 8 28.50 -6.57 58.59
N ILE A 9 29.28 -5.49 58.56
CA ILE A 9 29.23 -4.49 57.48
C ILE A 9 29.63 -5.11 56.14
N VAL A 10 30.65 -5.98 56.13
CA VAL A 10 31.06 -6.71 54.91
C VAL A 10 29.92 -7.62 54.42
N ASN A 11 29.24 -8.32 55.32
CA ASN A 11 28.10 -9.17 54.98
C ASN A 11 26.92 -8.35 54.43
N MET A 12 26.58 -7.23 55.07
CA MET A 12 25.55 -6.30 54.59
C MET A 12 25.89 -5.77 53.20
N GLU A 13 27.14 -5.38 52.93
CA GLU A 13 27.57 -4.93 51.59
C GLU A 13 27.40 -6.03 50.53
N ARG A 14 27.73 -7.28 50.87
CA ARG A 14 27.53 -8.44 49.98
C ARG A 14 26.05 -8.67 49.70
N ALA A 15 25.20 -8.67 50.73
CA ALA A 15 23.76 -8.81 50.57
C ALA A 15 23.16 -7.65 49.75
N GLN A 16 23.65 -6.43 49.94
CA GLN A 16 23.20 -5.27 49.17
C GLN A 16 23.58 -5.38 47.69
N LYS A 17 24.79 -5.89 47.38
CA LYS A 17 25.21 -6.16 45.99
C LYS A 17 24.34 -7.25 45.37
N ALA A 18 24.09 -8.34 46.09
CA ALA A 18 23.23 -9.43 45.62
C ALA A 18 21.80 -8.94 45.33
N TYR A 19 21.20 -8.16 46.23
CA TYR A 19 19.88 -7.56 46.00
C TYR A 19 19.86 -6.62 44.79
N LYS A 20 20.90 -5.78 44.61
CA LYS A 20 21.00 -4.93 43.41
C LYS A 20 21.09 -5.75 42.13
N GLN A 21 21.87 -6.84 42.13
CA GLN A 21 22.01 -7.75 40.99
C GLN A 21 20.68 -8.44 40.67
N ALA A 22 20.01 -9.02 41.68
CA ALA A 22 18.70 -9.64 41.51
C ALA A 22 17.65 -8.66 40.98
N ARG A 23 17.64 -7.42 41.50
CA ARG A 23 16.75 -6.36 41.01
C ARG A 23 17.04 -5.97 39.56
N SER A 24 18.31 -5.86 39.18
CA SER A 24 18.66 -5.57 37.78
C SER A 24 18.30 -6.71 36.84
N ALA A 25 18.50 -7.97 37.25
CA ALA A 25 18.14 -9.15 36.49
C ALA A 25 16.63 -9.19 36.26
N TYR A 26 15.82 -9.15 37.33
CA TYR A 26 14.34 -9.10 37.23
C TYR A 26 13.85 -7.96 36.32
N LYS A 27 14.44 -6.77 36.44
CA LYS A 27 14.08 -5.64 35.57
C LYS A 27 14.41 -5.92 34.09
N SER A 28 15.56 -6.55 33.81
CA SER A 28 15.97 -6.93 32.46
C SER A 28 15.01 -7.97 31.91
N ASP A 29 14.80 -9.07 32.63
CA ASP A 29 13.95 -10.19 32.20
C ASP A 29 12.53 -9.72 31.91
N ARG A 30 11.95 -8.88 32.80
CA ARG A 30 10.63 -8.28 32.60
C ARG A 30 10.59 -7.37 31.36
N SER A 31 11.66 -6.60 31.13
CA SER A 31 11.77 -5.73 29.95
C SER A 31 11.84 -6.54 28.66
N ASP A 32 12.60 -7.63 28.66
CA ASP A 32 12.78 -8.51 27.51
C ASP A 32 11.48 -9.26 27.19
N ALA A 33 10.83 -9.83 28.19
CA ALA A 33 9.52 -10.49 28.03
C ALA A 33 8.45 -9.51 27.51
N LYS A 34 8.41 -8.27 28.03
CA LYS A 34 7.51 -7.22 27.53
C LYS A 34 7.79 -6.86 26.07
N SER A 35 9.07 -6.77 25.69
CA SER A 35 9.49 -6.52 24.32
C SER A 35 9.03 -7.63 23.38
N THR A 36 9.19 -8.90 23.79
CA THR A 36 8.72 -10.08 23.07
C THR A 36 7.20 -10.07 22.87
N LEU A 37 6.42 -9.80 23.92
CA LEU A 37 4.96 -9.64 23.81
C LEU A 37 4.57 -8.55 22.81
N LYS A 38 5.22 -7.38 22.87
CA LYS A 38 4.95 -6.28 21.95
C LYS A 38 5.31 -6.64 20.49
N LYS A 39 6.39 -7.40 20.28
CA LYS A 39 6.77 -7.88 18.94
C LYS A 39 5.74 -8.88 18.40
N ALA A 40 5.29 -9.83 19.22
CA ALA A 40 4.26 -10.79 18.83
C ALA A 40 2.95 -10.08 18.45
N GLN A 41 2.48 -9.14 19.28
CA GLN A 41 1.29 -8.32 18.97
C GLN A 41 1.44 -7.54 17.66
N ARG A 42 2.59 -6.90 17.44
CA ARG A 42 2.85 -6.16 16.19
C ARG A 42 2.90 -7.06 14.96
N SER A 43 3.40 -8.30 15.10
CA SER A 43 3.40 -9.26 14.00
C SER A 43 1.96 -9.64 13.64
N HIS A 44 1.18 -10.09 14.62
CA HIS A 44 -0.23 -10.41 14.44
C HIS A 44 -1.02 -9.25 13.82
N ASP A 45 -0.88 -8.03 14.34
CA ASP A 45 -1.55 -6.84 13.79
C ASP A 45 -1.15 -6.55 12.34
N LYS A 46 0.12 -6.81 11.98
CA LYS A 46 0.63 -6.65 10.62
C LYS A 46 0.01 -7.69 9.69
N ASP A 47 -0.09 -8.94 10.14
CA ASP A 47 -0.64 -10.04 9.35
C ASP A 47 -2.13 -9.81 9.08
N VAL A 48 -2.91 -9.42 10.10
CA VAL A 48 -4.32 -9.03 9.95
C VAL A 48 -4.47 -7.86 8.97
N LYS A 49 -3.66 -6.79 9.10
CA LYS A 49 -3.70 -5.66 8.17
C LYS A 49 -3.32 -6.04 6.75
N SER A 50 -2.37 -6.96 6.58
CA SER A 50 -1.97 -7.45 5.27
C SER A 50 -3.11 -8.21 4.59
N ALA A 51 -3.84 -9.05 5.35
CA ALA A 51 -5.01 -9.76 4.85
C ALA A 51 -6.18 -8.81 4.51
N GLU A 52 -6.43 -7.80 5.36
CA GLU A 52 -7.43 -6.76 5.09
C GLU A 52 -7.09 -5.95 3.83
N LYS A 53 -5.81 -5.62 3.63
CA LYS A 53 -5.33 -4.94 2.43
C LYS A 53 -5.54 -5.78 1.17
N ALA A 54 -5.31 -7.10 1.25
CA ALA A 54 -5.56 -8.00 0.12
C ALA A 54 -7.05 -8.06 -0.27
N LEU A 55 -7.96 -8.06 0.71
CA LEU A 55 -9.41 -7.97 0.43
C LEU A 55 -9.77 -6.65 -0.27
N GLU A 56 -9.20 -5.53 0.19
CA GLU A 56 -9.47 -4.23 -0.42
C GLU A 56 -8.91 -4.14 -1.84
N GLU A 57 -7.71 -4.67 -2.08
CA GLU A 57 -7.12 -4.75 -3.43
C GLU A 57 -8.00 -5.57 -4.38
N GLU A 58 -8.60 -6.69 -3.94
CA GLU A 58 -9.56 -7.43 -4.74
C GLU A 58 -10.83 -6.63 -5.02
N ARG A 59 -11.34 -5.85 -4.06
CA ARG A 59 -12.51 -4.97 -4.28
C ARG A 59 -12.20 -3.85 -5.25
N GLU A 60 -11.06 -3.18 -5.09
CA GLU A 60 -10.60 -2.15 -6.02
C GLU A 60 -10.40 -2.70 -7.42
N ARG A 61 -9.91 -3.93 -7.56
CA ARG A 61 -9.77 -4.59 -8.88
C ARG A 61 -11.11 -4.72 -9.59
N LEU A 62 -12.20 -4.92 -8.85
CA LEU A 62 -13.55 -5.03 -9.41
C LEU A 62 -14.15 -3.68 -9.79
N THR A 63 -13.77 -2.60 -9.09
CA THR A 63 -14.25 -1.24 -9.37
C THR A 63 -13.44 -0.51 -10.44
N ARG A 64 -12.34 -1.10 -10.93
CA ARG A 64 -11.56 -0.54 -12.04
C ARG A 64 -12.18 -0.91 -13.38
N PRO A 65 -12.31 0.05 -14.32
CA PRO A 65 -12.80 -0.25 -15.65
C PRO A 65 -11.78 -1.11 -16.42
N LEU A 66 -12.28 -2.13 -17.11
CA LEU A 66 -11.54 -2.98 -18.03
C LEU A 66 -11.10 -2.23 -19.28
N ALA A 67 -12.03 -1.45 -19.83
CA ALA A 67 -11.82 -0.66 -21.04
C ALA A 67 -12.64 0.63 -20.96
N SER A 68 -12.27 1.63 -21.76
CA SER A 68 -13.01 2.87 -21.85
C SER A 68 -12.94 3.43 -23.27
N PHE A 69 -14.10 3.80 -23.82
CA PHE A 69 -14.21 4.33 -25.17
C PHE A 69 -15.40 5.28 -25.29
N ALA A 70 -15.24 6.40 -25.99
CA ALA A 70 -16.30 7.40 -26.19
C ALA A 70 -17.04 7.84 -24.90
N GLY A 71 -16.34 7.87 -23.76
CA GLY A 71 -16.92 8.20 -22.45
C GLY A 71 -17.73 7.08 -21.79
N ALA A 72 -17.85 5.92 -22.44
CA ALA A 72 -18.33 4.69 -21.83
C ALA A 72 -17.17 3.95 -21.11
N LYS A 73 -17.49 3.29 -20.01
CA LYS A 73 -16.57 2.50 -19.19
C LYS A 73 -17.12 1.09 -19.05
N LEU A 74 -16.33 0.10 -19.45
CA LEU A 74 -16.64 -1.32 -19.27
C LEU A 74 -16.06 -1.78 -17.94
N TYR A 75 -16.88 -2.37 -17.07
CA TYR A 75 -16.47 -3.07 -15.86
C TYR A 75 -16.71 -4.57 -16.02
N TRP A 76 -16.37 -5.35 -14.99
CA TRP A 76 -16.51 -6.81 -15.04
C TRP A 76 -17.95 -7.31 -15.17
N ASP A 77 -18.92 -6.54 -14.66
CA ASP A 77 -20.32 -6.93 -14.54
C ASP A 77 -21.29 -5.94 -15.20
N HIS A 78 -20.83 -4.76 -15.61
CA HIS A 78 -21.68 -3.73 -16.22
C HIS A 78 -20.90 -2.76 -17.10
N ILE A 79 -21.63 -1.95 -17.87
CA ILE A 79 -21.11 -0.82 -18.64
C ILE A 79 -21.78 0.46 -18.14
N GLU A 80 -20.98 1.47 -17.85
CA GLU A 80 -21.45 2.82 -17.55
C GLU A 80 -21.28 3.73 -18.76
N HIS A 81 -22.31 4.48 -19.10
CA HIS A 81 -22.22 5.56 -20.08
C HIS A 81 -23.14 6.71 -19.66
N LYS A 82 -22.56 7.90 -19.51
CA LYS A 82 -23.23 9.10 -18.98
C LYS A 82 -23.78 8.85 -17.56
N LYS A 83 -25.11 8.86 -17.39
CA LYS A 83 -25.80 8.63 -16.10
C LYS A 83 -26.53 7.28 -16.06
N SER A 84 -26.21 6.40 -17.00
CA SER A 84 -26.87 5.11 -17.17
C SER A 84 -25.84 3.99 -16.98
N SER A 85 -26.28 2.92 -16.34
CA SER A 85 -25.52 1.67 -16.18
C SER A 85 -26.34 0.53 -16.78
N LEU A 86 -25.68 -0.35 -17.52
CA LEU A 86 -26.27 -1.54 -18.12
C LEU A 86 -25.48 -2.76 -17.66
N ALA A 87 -26.12 -3.66 -16.91
CA ALA A 87 -25.51 -4.91 -16.49
C ALA A 87 -25.19 -5.79 -17.71
N LEU A 88 -24.05 -6.46 -17.67
CA LEU A 88 -23.66 -7.45 -18.67
C LEU A 88 -24.47 -8.74 -18.41
N GLU A 89 -24.99 -9.31 -19.48
CA GLU A 89 -25.73 -10.57 -19.46
C GLU A 89 -25.10 -11.53 -20.49
N GLU A 90 -25.15 -12.82 -20.21
CA GLU A 90 -24.76 -13.82 -21.20
C GLU A 90 -25.72 -13.76 -22.40
N GLY A 91 -25.18 -13.79 -23.62
CA GLY A 91 -25.98 -13.64 -24.84
C GLY A 91 -26.38 -12.19 -25.17
N MET A 92 -25.84 -11.20 -24.46
CA MET A 92 -25.95 -9.79 -24.82
C MET A 92 -25.50 -9.53 -26.27
N VAL A 93 -26.31 -8.80 -27.02
CA VAL A 93 -26.03 -8.46 -28.42
C VAL A 93 -25.35 -7.10 -28.48
N VAL A 94 -24.21 -7.05 -29.17
CA VAL A 94 -23.41 -5.84 -29.39
C VAL A 94 -23.32 -5.58 -30.89
N GLU A 95 -23.84 -4.45 -31.34
CA GLU A 95 -23.89 -4.07 -32.76
C GLU A 95 -23.18 -2.73 -32.96
N VAL A 96 -22.29 -2.64 -33.94
CA VAL A 96 -21.71 -1.37 -34.39
C VAL A 96 -22.41 -0.95 -35.68
N ASN A 97 -23.20 0.11 -35.59
CA ASN A 97 -24.01 0.63 -36.69
C ASN A 97 -23.48 2.00 -37.14
N SER A 98 -23.37 2.22 -38.44
CA SER A 98 -23.06 3.54 -39.02
C SER A 98 -24.28 4.07 -39.78
N SER A 99 -24.61 5.34 -39.60
CA SER A 99 -25.62 6.04 -40.41
C SER A 99 -25.03 7.29 -41.06
N GLY A 100 -25.49 7.65 -42.26
CA GLY A 100 -24.98 8.80 -43.03
C GLY A 100 -24.13 8.41 -44.24
N ASN A 101 -23.61 9.40 -44.97
CA ASN A 101 -22.88 9.22 -46.23
C ASN A 101 -21.48 9.82 -46.17
N THR A 102 -20.56 9.23 -46.93
CA THR A 102 -19.25 9.80 -47.26
C THR A 102 -19.27 10.33 -48.70
N TYR A 103 -18.76 11.54 -48.92
CA TYR A 103 -18.55 12.05 -50.26
C TYR A 103 -17.28 12.90 -50.34
N THR A 104 -16.58 12.80 -51.48
CA THR A 104 -15.37 13.55 -51.75
C THR A 104 -15.70 14.70 -52.69
N THR A 105 -15.50 15.94 -52.25
CA THR A 105 -15.55 17.09 -53.15
C THR A 105 -14.14 17.40 -53.64
N VAL A 106 -13.95 17.32 -54.95
CA VAL A 106 -12.70 17.72 -55.61
C VAL A 106 -12.88 19.16 -56.09
N ALA A 107 -12.17 20.11 -55.48
CA ALA A 107 -12.16 21.49 -55.94
C ALA A 107 -11.00 21.66 -56.96
N ASN A 108 -11.32 21.58 -58.25
CA ASN A 108 -10.37 21.94 -59.29
C ASN A 108 -10.27 23.46 -59.39
N THR A 109 -9.18 24.03 -58.87
CA THR A 109 -8.80 25.45 -59.02
C THR A 109 -7.98 25.70 -60.29
N GLY A 110 -8.13 24.84 -61.30
CA GLY A 110 -7.53 25.05 -62.61
C GLY A 110 -8.30 26.11 -63.40
N THR A 111 -7.69 27.28 -63.62
CA THR A 111 -8.08 28.22 -64.66
C THR A 111 -8.19 27.46 -65.99
N ILE A 112 -9.42 27.40 -66.53
CA ILE A 112 -9.68 26.80 -67.83
C ILE A 112 -9.12 27.75 -68.90
N GLU A 113 -7.91 27.47 -69.37
CA GLU A 113 -7.47 28.01 -70.67
C GLU A 113 -8.26 27.28 -71.77
N THR A 114 -9.02 28.07 -72.51
CA THR A 114 -9.92 27.64 -73.57
C THR A 114 -9.10 27.28 -74.81
N SER A 115 -8.67 26.03 -74.94
CA SER A 115 -8.15 25.51 -76.21
C SER A 115 -9.25 24.78 -76.97
N SER A 116 -9.88 25.49 -77.90
CA SER A 116 -10.79 24.97 -78.90
C SER A 116 -10.03 24.19 -79.99
N SER A 117 -10.20 22.87 -80.08
CA SER A 117 -10.06 22.14 -81.35
C SER A 117 -10.53 20.68 -81.29
N SER A 118 -11.56 20.42 -82.10
CA SER A 118 -11.88 19.20 -82.88
C SER A 118 -12.05 17.82 -82.21
N PRO A 119 -13.16 17.11 -82.51
CA PRO A 119 -13.34 15.71 -82.13
C PRO A 119 -12.66 14.78 -83.13
N VAL A 120 -11.79 13.90 -82.65
CA VAL A 120 -11.33 12.73 -83.40
C VAL A 120 -11.80 11.49 -82.65
N ALA A 121 -12.61 10.69 -83.34
CA ALA A 121 -13.09 9.40 -82.88
C ALA A 121 -12.02 8.34 -83.09
N SER A 122 -11.69 7.56 -82.06
CA SER A 122 -11.22 6.18 -82.21
C SER A 122 -11.15 5.47 -80.85
N ALA A 123 -11.70 4.26 -80.84
CA ALA A 123 -11.62 3.29 -79.76
C ALA A 123 -10.19 2.73 -79.59
N SER A 124 -9.79 2.42 -78.35
CA SER A 124 -9.00 1.22 -78.04
C SER A 124 -8.81 1.04 -76.53
N SER A 125 -8.96 -0.21 -76.10
CA SER A 125 -8.59 -0.78 -74.80
C SER A 125 -7.10 -0.63 -74.46
N SER A 126 -6.76 -0.43 -73.19
CA SER A 126 -5.70 -1.17 -72.45
C SER A 126 -5.28 -0.45 -71.17
N ALA A 127 -4.71 -1.25 -70.26
CA ALA A 127 -4.14 -0.87 -68.99
C ALA A 127 -3.23 0.36 -69.04
N PHE A 128 -3.35 1.21 -68.03
CA PHE A 128 -2.40 2.27 -67.76
C PHE A 128 -1.98 2.20 -66.29
N SER A 129 -0.89 1.47 -66.07
CA SER A 129 0.04 1.72 -64.97
C SER A 129 1.02 2.76 -65.51
N GLU A 130 0.92 4.01 -65.05
CA GLU A 130 2.01 4.95 -65.26
C GLU A 130 2.13 5.93 -64.10
N ASN A 131 3.35 5.93 -63.58
CA ASN A 131 3.86 6.72 -62.49
C ASN A 131 4.22 8.10 -63.07
N SER A 132 3.28 9.07 -63.03
CA SER A 132 3.58 10.45 -63.43
C SER A 132 3.64 11.37 -62.21
N SER A 133 4.86 11.79 -61.87
CA SER A 133 5.13 12.99 -61.09
C SER A 133 4.68 14.21 -61.90
N ILE A 134 3.49 14.74 -61.60
CA ILE A 134 3.02 16.05 -62.05
C ILE A 134 3.06 16.98 -60.84
N ASP A 135 3.93 17.97 -60.93
CA ASP A 135 4.05 19.08 -60.00
C ASP A 135 2.87 20.06 -60.12
N GLU A 136 2.45 20.57 -58.96
CA GLU A 136 1.94 21.92 -58.71
C GLU A 136 0.64 22.41 -59.38
N GLY A 137 -0.35 21.53 -59.53
CA GLY A 137 -1.76 21.92 -59.58
C GLY A 137 -2.46 21.51 -58.29
N GLY A 138 -2.59 22.42 -57.31
CA GLY A 138 -3.12 22.11 -55.97
C GLY A 138 -4.58 21.65 -55.97
N VAL A 139 -4.83 20.38 -56.28
CA VAL A 139 -6.14 19.74 -56.14
C VAL A 139 -6.41 19.55 -54.65
N SER A 140 -7.16 20.48 -54.06
CA SER A 140 -7.68 20.31 -52.70
C SER A 140 -8.88 19.37 -52.75
N THR A 141 -8.66 18.11 -52.38
CA THR A 141 -9.74 17.16 -52.11
C THR A 141 -10.22 17.34 -50.67
N ALA A 142 -11.42 17.88 -50.48
CA ALA A 142 -12.07 17.88 -49.17
C ALA A 142 -12.96 16.64 -49.08
N SER A 143 -12.55 15.67 -48.27
CA SER A 143 -13.42 14.56 -47.86
C SER A 143 -14.40 15.08 -46.81
N ARG A 144 -15.70 14.94 -47.03
CA ARG A 144 -16.71 15.22 -46.01
C ARG A 144 -17.32 13.91 -45.55
N ASP A 145 -16.98 13.54 -44.31
CA ASP A 145 -17.64 12.45 -43.61
C ASP A 145 -18.76 13.02 -42.74
N THR A 146 -20.00 12.65 -43.06
CA THR A 146 -21.18 13.02 -42.27
C THR A 146 -21.73 11.83 -41.49
N ARG A 147 -20.98 10.72 -41.45
CA ARG A 147 -21.42 9.51 -40.77
C ARG A 147 -21.48 9.74 -39.27
N ASN A 148 -22.48 9.14 -38.65
CA ASN A 148 -22.53 8.93 -37.21
C ASN A 148 -22.31 7.44 -36.97
N LEU A 149 -21.45 7.13 -36.01
CA LEU A 149 -21.20 5.77 -35.58
C LEU A 149 -21.88 5.54 -34.23
N PHE A 150 -22.51 4.38 -34.06
CA PHE A 150 -23.20 4.01 -32.84
C PHE A 150 -22.82 2.59 -32.43
N ILE A 151 -22.56 2.38 -31.15
CA ILE A 151 -22.50 1.05 -30.54
C ILE A 151 -23.83 0.84 -29.83
N THR A 152 -24.61 -0.15 -30.27
CA THR A 152 -25.89 -0.52 -29.68
C THR A 152 -25.73 -1.82 -28.91
N LEU A 153 -26.10 -1.76 -27.64
CA LEU A 153 -26.04 -2.83 -26.67
C LEU A 153 -27.47 -3.25 -26.34
N LYS A 154 -27.80 -4.53 -26.46
CA LYS A 154 -29.13 -5.08 -26.15
C LYS A 154 -28.99 -6.25 -25.19
N THR A 155 -29.68 -6.15 -24.05
CA THR A 155 -29.87 -7.26 -23.10
C THR A 155 -31.31 -7.75 -23.18
N SER A 156 -31.67 -8.75 -22.37
CA SER A 156 -33.04 -9.28 -22.33
C SER A 156 -34.08 -8.22 -21.95
N ASN A 157 -33.69 -7.25 -21.10
CA ASN A 157 -34.60 -6.28 -20.49
C ASN A 157 -34.34 -4.83 -20.89
N ASN A 158 -33.14 -4.51 -21.37
CA ASN A 158 -32.69 -3.14 -21.56
C ASN A 158 -31.89 -2.98 -22.85
N SER A 159 -31.70 -1.71 -23.28
CA SER A 159 -30.76 -1.38 -24.34
C SER A 159 -30.04 -0.07 -24.03
N MET A 160 -28.81 0.05 -24.54
CA MET A 160 -27.97 1.25 -24.42
C MET A 160 -27.35 1.55 -25.78
N THR A 161 -27.34 2.82 -26.18
CA THR A 161 -26.67 3.27 -27.40
C THR A 161 -25.60 4.29 -27.07
N ILE A 162 -24.40 4.08 -27.60
CA ILE A 162 -23.22 4.94 -27.41
C ILE A 162 -22.90 5.57 -28.77
N GLN A 163 -23.03 6.90 -28.87
CA GLN A 163 -22.63 7.62 -30.07
C GLN A 163 -21.10 7.79 -30.07
N CYS A 164 -20.49 7.45 -31.19
CA CYS A 164 -19.06 7.41 -31.39
C CYS A 164 -18.66 8.34 -32.55
N ASP A 165 -17.41 8.75 -32.53
CA ASP A 165 -16.78 9.49 -33.61
C ASP A 165 -16.57 8.55 -34.82
N PRO A 166 -17.06 8.88 -36.04
CA PRO A 166 -16.89 8.04 -37.22
C PRO A 166 -15.42 7.78 -37.57
N ASP A 167 -14.52 8.72 -37.26
CA ASP A 167 -13.08 8.58 -37.53
C ASP A 167 -12.42 7.53 -36.61
N LYS A 168 -13.14 7.09 -35.57
CA LYS A 168 -12.69 6.09 -34.59
C LYS A 168 -13.39 4.74 -34.75
N GLU A 169 -13.82 4.40 -35.97
CA GLU A 169 -14.54 3.15 -36.26
C GLU A 169 -13.82 1.91 -35.73
N LYS A 170 -12.50 1.83 -35.94
CA LYS A 170 -11.71 0.71 -35.41
C LYS A 170 -11.83 0.60 -33.89
N GLY A 171 -11.63 1.70 -33.15
CA GLY A 171 -11.72 1.70 -31.69
C GLY A 171 -13.13 1.35 -31.18
N ALA A 172 -14.17 1.70 -31.93
CA ALA A 172 -15.53 1.30 -31.60
C ALA A 172 -15.77 -0.20 -31.78
N ARG A 173 -15.19 -0.80 -32.82
CA ARG A 173 -15.23 -2.25 -33.06
C ARG A 173 -14.42 -3.00 -32.01
N ASP A 174 -13.20 -2.54 -31.71
CA ASP A 174 -12.36 -3.14 -30.66
C ASP A 174 -13.07 -3.10 -29.29
N PHE A 175 -13.70 -1.96 -28.94
CA PHE A 175 -14.46 -1.86 -27.69
C PHE A 175 -15.73 -2.72 -27.69
N ALA A 176 -16.41 -2.87 -28.83
CA ALA A 176 -17.53 -3.77 -28.96
C ALA A 176 -17.12 -5.25 -28.76
N ASP A 177 -15.97 -5.63 -29.29
CA ASP A 177 -15.39 -6.97 -29.11
C ASP A 177 -15.02 -7.21 -27.63
N ASP A 178 -14.43 -6.22 -26.95
CA ASP A 178 -14.14 -6.29 -25.50
C ASP A 178 -15.43 -6.50 -24.68
N ILE A 179 -16.52 -5.80 -25.02
CA ILE A 179 -17.81 -5.96 -24.36
C ILE A 179 -18.36 -7.37 -24.60
N ALA A 180 -18.38 -7.84 -25.84
CA ALA A 180 -18.88 -9.17 -26.18
C ALA A 180 -18.09 -10.27 -25.46
N ALA A 181 -16.77 -10.12 -25.41
CA ALA A 181 -15.88 -11.03 -24.68
C ALA A 181 -16.16 -11.01 -23.17
N ALA A 182 -16.34 -9.84 -22.57
CA ALA A 182 -16.68 -9.70 -21.15
C ALA A 182 -18.07 -10.31 -20.85
N ALA A 183 -19.08 -10.01 -21.65
CA ALA A 183 -20.43 -10.53 -21.51
C ALA A 183 -20.49 -12.06 -21.61
N SER A 184 -19.72 -12.67 -22.53
CA SER A 184 -19.63 -14.14 -22.66
C SER A 184 -19.05 -14.84 -21.43
N LYS A 185 -18.34 -14.10 -20.57
CA LYS A 185 -17.65 -14.64 -19.38
C LYS A 185 -18.24 -14.12 -18.07
N VAL A 186 -19.27 -13.28 -18.11
CA VAL A 186 -19.75 -12.54 -16.92
C VAL A 186 -20.12 -13.46 -15.77
N THR A 187 -20.85 -14.54 -16.03
CA THR A 187 -21.30 -15.50 -15.00
C THR A 187 -20.12 -16.25 -14.37
N ALA A 188 -19.22 -16.79 -15.19
CA ALA A 188 -18.03 -17.50 -14.71
C ALA A 188 -17.10 -16.58 -13.94
N GLN A 189 -16.91 -15.35 -14.43
CA GLN A 189 -16.05 -14.36 -13.78
C GLN A 189 -16.65 -13.85 -12.47
N ALA A 190 -17.98 -13.69 -12.38
CA ALA A 190 -18.68 -13.34 -11.14
C ALA A 190 -18.44 -14.40 -10.06
N GLU A 191 -18.52 -15.69 -10.40
CA GLU A 191 -18.24 -16.78 -9.45
C GLU A 191 -16.77 -16.80 -9.01
N VAL A 192 -15.82 -16.62 -9.94
CA VAL A 192 -14.39 -16.49 -9.61
C VAL A 192 -14.14 -15.30 -8.67
N ASN A 193 -14.73 -14.15 -8.96
CA ASN A 193 -14.59 -12.95 -8.13
C ASN A 193 -15.19 -13.16 -6.73
N ARG A 194 -16.35 -13.83 -6.65
CA ARG A 194 -16.99 -14.21 -5.38
C ARG A 194 -16.10 -15.16 -4.58
N SER A 195 -15.52 -16.18 -5.22
CA SER A 195 -14.58 -17.11 -4.58
C SER A 195 -13.39 -16.35 -3.99
N ARG A 196 -12.75 -15.46 -4.76
CA ARG A 196 -11.61 -14.66 -4.29
C ARG A 196 -11.96 -13.78 -3.09
N ILE A 197 -13.11 -13.13 -3.10
CA ILE A 197 -13.59 -12.34 -1.96
C ILE A 197 -13.81 -13.23 -0.73
N ASN A 198 -14.42 -14.40 -0.91
CA ASN A 198 -14.65 -15.36 0.17
C ASN A 198 -13.33 -15.90 0.73
N GLU A 199 -12.37 -16.23 -0.12
CA GLU A 199 -11.02 -16.65 0.25
C GLU A 199 -10.31 -15.57 1.06
N ALA A 200 -10.36 -14.31 0.60
CA ALA A 200 -9.79 -13.19 1.35
C ALA A 200 -10.46 -12.99 2.72
N HIS A 201 -11.78 -13.14 2.81
CA HIS A 201 -12.49 -13.14 4.10
C HIS A 201 -12.06 -14.29 5.01
N SER A 202 -11.86 -15.49 4.45
CA SER A 202 -11.38 -16.65 5.19
C SER A 202 -9.96 -16.42 5.73
N GLU A 203 -9.07 -15.83 4.93
CA GLU A 203 -7.69 -15.52 5.37
C GLU A 203 -7.65 -14.45 6.47
N ILE A 204 -8.53 -13.44 6.41
CA ILE A 204 -8.70 -12.48 7.51
C ILE A 204 -9.15 -13.19 8.78
N ALA A 205 -10.13 -14.09 8.69
CA ALA A 205 -10.64 -14.84 9.84
C ALA A 205 -9.54 -15.74 10.45
N LYS A 206 -8.77 -16.42 9.60
CA LYS A 206 -7.62 -17.23 10.00
C LYS A 206 -6.54 -16.39 10.68
N SER A 207 -6.14 -15.27 10.08
CA SER A 207 -5.14 -14.36 10.64
C SER A 207 -5.57 -13.77 11.99
N ARG A 208 -6.86 -13.44 12.16
CA ARG A 208 -7.42 -12.98 13.44
C ARG A 208 -7.53 -14.10 14.49
N GLY A 209 -7.65 -15.35 14.04
CA GLY A 209 -7.70 -16.53 14.91
C GLY A 209 -6.32 -17.02 15.33
N ASP A 210 -5.26 -16.69 14.60
CA ASP A 210 -3.87 -17.06 14.89
C ASP A 210 -3.26 -16.19 16.01
N VAL A 211 -3.79 -16.38 17.22
CA VAL A 211 -3.36 -15.65 18.43
C VAL A 211 -2.39 -16.43 19.30
N ASP A 212 -1.98 -17.63 18.88
CA ASP A 212 -1.17 -18.54 19.69
C ASP A 212 0.18 -17.92 20.07
N GLY A 213 0.84 -17.26 19.11
CA GLY A 213 2.11 -16.56 19.38
C GLY A 213 1.97 -15.40 20.36
N VAL A 214 0.83 -14.68 20.32
CA VAL A 214 0.52 -13.59 21.24
C VAL A 214 0.23 -14.14 22.64
N ASN A 215 -0.55 -15.21 22.73
CA ASN A 215 -0.90 -15.88 23.99
C ASN A 215 0.35 -16.44 24.67
N LEU A 216 1.21 -17.16 23.93
CA LEU A 216 2.46 -17.70 24.45
C LEU A 216 3.38 -16.59 25.00
N ALA A 217 3.50 -15.47 24.28
CA ALA A 217 4.32 -14.34 24.72
C ALA A 217 3.70 -13.63 25.95
N LYS A 218 2.37 -13.59 26.03
CA LYS A 218 1.63 -13.03 27.18
C LYS A 218 1.81 -13.89 28.43
N ASP A 219 1.73 -15.20 28.27
CA ASP A 219 1.95 -16.15 29.36
C ASP A 219 3.39 -16.06 29.85
N SER A 220 4.37 -16.02 28.95
CA SER A 220 5.79 -15.82 29.28
C SER A 220 6.02 -14.52 30.06
N PHE A 221 5.39 -13.42 29.62
CA PHE A 221 5.46 -12.14 30.35
C PHE A 221 4.84 -12.24 31.74
N THR A 222 3.70 -12.90 31.87
CA THR A 222 3.00 -13.09 33.16
C THR A 222 3.82 -13.94 34.11
N THR A 223 4.45 -15.02 33.62
CA THR A 223 5.37 -15.86 34.40
C THR A 223 6.53 -15.04 34.95
N VAL A 224 7.24 -14.28 34.10
CA VAL A 224 8.37 -13.43 34.53
C VAL A 224 7.91 -12.31 35.47
N GLU A 225 6.72 -11.74 35.25
CA GLU A 225 6.18 -10.70 36.14
C GLU A 225 5.88 -11.24 37.54
N SER A 226 5.36 -12.48 37.62
CA SER A 226 5.04 -13.18 38.87
C SER A 226 6.25 -13.82 39.57
N ASP A 227 7.32 -14.14 38.85
CA ASP A 227 8.53 -14.73 39.42
C ASP A 227 9.39 -13.65 40.11
N THR A 228 9.03 -13.36 41.36
CA THR A 228 9.79 -12.47 42.25
C THR A 228 10.69 -13.23 43.22
N THR A 229 10.80 -14.55 43.12
CA THR A 229 11.43 -15.39 44.14
C THR A 229 12.87 -14.99 44.43
N GLN A 230 13.71 -14.81 43.41
CA GLN A 230 15.10 -14.41 43.59
C GLN A 230 15.24 -12.99 44.19
N LEU A 231 14.34 -12.08 43.80
CA LEU A 231 14.32 -10.72 44.31
C LEU A 231 13.93 -10.69 45.80
N ASP A 232 12.91 -11.47 46.17
CA ASP A 232 12.39 -11.58 47.53
C ASP A 232 13.39 -12.27 48.45
N GLU A 233 14.04 -13.35 47.99
CA GLU A 233 15.14 -13.98 48.73
C GLU A 233 16.31 -13.03 48.97
N ALA A 234 16.74 -12.31 47.93
CA ALA A 234 17.84 -11.36 48.05
C ALA A 234 17.48 -10.19 48.98
N LYS A 235 16.21 -9.76 48.98
CA LYS A 235 15.69 -8.75 49.90
C LYS A 235 15.68 -9.26 51.34
N LEU A 236 15.18 -10.47 51.58
CA LEU A 236 15.18 -11.09 52.90
C LEU A 236 16.60 -11.21 53.47
N ARG A 237 17.57 -11.67 52.66
CA ARG A 237 19.00 -11.74 53.06
C ARG A 237 19.57 -10.36 53.38
N LEU A 238 19.19 -9.34 52.61
CA LEU A 238 19.59 -7.96 52.90
C LEU A 238 18.99 -7.47 54.22
N ASP A 239 17.69 -7.69 54.45
CA ASP A 239 17.00 -7.27 55.67
C ASP A 239 17.59 -7.95 56.90
N GLN A 240 17.89 -9.26 56.81
CA GLN A 240 18.60 -10.01 57.85
C GLN A 240 20.01 -9.43 58.11
N ALA A 241 20.80 -9.19 57.06
CA ALA A 241 22.14 -8.64 57.20
C ALA A 241 22.13 -7.21 57.78
N VAL A 242 21.14 -6.39 57.44
CA VAL A 242 20.97 -5.04 58.01
C VAL A 242 20.57 -5.10 59.48
N SER A 243 19.69 -6.04 59.86
CA SER A 243 19.27 -6.21 61.25
C SER A 243 20.38 -6.71 62.18
N ALA A 244 21.39 -7.38 61.64
CA ALA A 244 22.55 -7.86 62.39
C ALA A 244 23.62 -6.78 62.64
N VAL A 245 23.56 -5.65 61.93
CA VAL A 245 24.53 -4.55 62.08
C VAL A 245 24.10 -3.63 63.23
N PRO A 246 24.99 -3.34 64.21
CA PRO A 246 24.71 -2.36 65.25
C PRO A 246 24.32 -0.98 64.66
N PRO A 247 23.33 -0.27 65.24
CA PRO A 247 22.84 0.99 64.67
C PRO A 247 23.93 2.08 64.61
N GLU A 248 24.90 2.04 65.51
CA GLU A 248 26.05 2.95 65.56
C GLU A 248 26.93 2.81 64.31
N GLU A 249 27.35 1.58 64.00
CA GLU A 249 28.14 1.25 62.80
C GLU A 249 27.37 1.55 61.51
N LEU A 250 26.07 1.28 61.50
CA LEU A 250 25.21 1.55 60.35
C LEU A 250 25.15 3.06 60.05
N ASN A 251 25.07 3.90 61.09
CA ASN A 251 25.04 5.35 60.96
C ASN A 251 26.38 5.91 60.49
N GLU A 252 27.48 5.42 61.04
CA GLU A 252 28.83 5.77 60.61
C GLU A 252 29.05 5.42 59.13
N TYR A 253 28.74 4.17 58.75
CA TYR A 253 28.81 3.70 57.37
C TYR A 253 27.98 4.57 56.43
N ARG A 254 26.71 4.87 56.79
CA ARG A 254 25.83 5.74 55.98
C ARG A 254 26.39 7.15 55.84
N SER A 255 27.00 7.72 56.89
CA SER A 255 27.56 9.07 56.87
C SER A 255 28.75 9.16 55.92
N VAL A 256 29.67 8.18 55.97
CA VAL A 256 30.83 8.09 55.08
C VAL A 256 30.38 7.89 53.64
N HIS A 257 29.41 7.01 53.41
CA HIS A 257 28.88 6.74 52.07
C HIS A 257 28.16 7.95 51.46
N ARG A 258 27.41 8.72 52.27
CA ARG A 258 26.79 9.99 51.84
C ARG A 258 27.84 11.04 51.50
N ARG A 259 28.87 11.21 52.34
CA ARG A 259 29.99 12.14 52.07
C ARG A 259 30.69 11.80 50.76
N ARG A 260 31.02 10.52 50.53
CA ARG A 260 31.65 10.07 49.28
C ARG A 260 30.78 10.34 48.06
N LYS A 261 29.46 10.07 48.14
CA LYS A 261 28.52 10.41 47.05
C LYS A 261 28.43 11.90 46.80
N ALA A 262 28.37 12.72 47.84
CA ALA A 262 28.33 14.18 47.71
C ALA A 262 29.61 14.72 47.05
N VAL A 263 30.78 14.23 47.47
CA VAL A 263 32.07 14.58 46.85
C VAL A 263 32.12 14.13 45.39
N ALA A 264 31.71 12.90 45.07
CA ALA A 264 31.70 12.41 43.69
C ALA A 264 30.78 13.26 42.77
N ILE A 265 29.59 13.63 43.26
CA ILE A 265 28.67 14.52 42.53
C ILE A 265 29.31 15.89 42.32
N LEU A 266 29.91 16.47 43.36
CA LEU A 266 30.59 17.76 43.29
C LEU A 266 31.75 17.75 42.27
N VAL A 267 32.54 16.68 42.24
CA VAL A 267 33.62 16.50 41.24
C VAL A 267 33.04 16.40 39.83
N CYS A 268 31.97 15.63 39.61
CA CYS A 268 31.30 15.58 38.30
C CYS A 268 30.80 16.96 37.86
N VAL A 269 30.20 17.75 38.76
CA VAL A 269 29.72 19.10 38.44
C VAL A 269 30.88 20.03 38.07
N ILE A 270 31.99 20.00 38.82
CA ILE A 270 33.18 20.80 38.51
C ILE A 270 33.74 20.43 37.13
N LEU A 271 33.82 19.13 36.80
CA LEU A 271 34.27 18.69 35.48
C LEU A 271 33.36 19.19 34.35
N VAL A 272 32.04 19.17 34.53
CA VAL A 272 31.09 19.72 33.56
C VAL A 272 31.32 21.23 33.38
N ILE A 273 31.55 21.99 34.46
CA ILE A 273 31.85 23.43 34.39
C ILE A 273 33.14 23.68 33.62
N ILE A 274 34.21 22.91 33.89
CA ILE A 274 35.49 23.05 33.19
C ILE A 274 35.32 22.79 31.69
N VAL A 275 34.57 21.74 31.31
CA VAL A 275 34.27 21.44 29.90
C VAL A 275 33.49 22.59 29.24
N LEU A 276 32.48 23.14 29.91
CA LEU A 276 31.71 24.27 29.40
C LEU A 276 32.56 25.53 29.21
N VAL A 277 33.46 25.84 30.16
CA VAL A 277 34.40 26.97 30.04
C VAL A 277 35.38 26.74 28.88
N ALA A 278 35.91 25.53 28.72
CA ALA A 278 36.81 25.21 27.60
C ALA A 278 36.11 25.35 26.24
N VAL A 279 34.87 24.87 26.13
CA VAL A 279 34.03 25.05 24.92
C VAL A 279 33.75 26.52 24.66
N TYR A 280 33.44 27.31 25.71
CA TYR A 280 33.21 28.75 25.59
C TYR A 280 34.45 29.51 25.11
N VAL A 281 35.64 29.16 25.60
CA VAL A 281 36.91 29.76 25.17
C VAL A 281 37.24 29.39 23.73
N LEU A 282 36.96 28.16 23.29
CA LEU A 282 37.18 27.71 21.91
C LEU A 282 36.24 28.37 20.89
N LEU A 283 35.06 28.80 21.33
CA LEU A 283 34.06 29.47 20.49
C LEU A 283 34.28 30.98 20.36
N ARG A 284 35.29 31.52 21.06
CA ARG A 284 35.59 32.96 21.12
C ARG A 284 36.89 33.28 20.40
#